data_AF-A0A5P8M1A3-F1
#
_entry.id   AF-A0A5P8M1A3-F1
#
_cell.length_a   1.000
_cell.length_b   1.000
_cell.length_c   1.000
_cell.angle_alpha   90.00
_cell.angle_beta   90.00
_cell.angle_gamma   90.00
#
_symmetry.space_group_name_H-M   'P 1'
#
loop_
_entity.id
_entity.type
_entity.pdbx_description
1 polymer ?
#
loop_
_entity_poly.entity_id
_entity_poly.type
_entity_poly.pdbx_seq_one_letter_code
_entity_poly.pdbx_strand_id
1 'polypeptide(L)'
;MTKLGATVRQIRQNKGLTLAAVADSQITESFLSKFERGVTDISVTKFLHLLDRILTTPEEFFYLHGNVPLPQPARGDGYQTRAVLMHRLLPSGASEQMAAERYRTAPTLLNALTWRTANAAGTPGPDRSGPLLC
;
A
#
# COMPACT_ATOMS: atom_id res chain seq x y z
N MET A 1 11.97 4.04 -18.62
CA MET A 1 10.65 4.37 -18.04
C MET A 1 9.57 4.01 -19.03
N THR A 2 8.57 3.25 -18.62
CA THR A 2 7.37 2.95 -19.44
C THR A 2 6.64 4.26 -19.74
N LYS A 3 6.21 4.47 -21.00
CA LYS A 3 5.42 5.67 -21.36
C LYS A 3 3.97 5.48 -20.89
N LEU A 4 3.33 6.55 -20.42
CA LEU A 4 1.92 6.53 -19.97
C LEU A 4 0.97 5.91 -21.01
N GLY A 5 1.14 6.28 -22.28
CA GLY A 5 0.33 5.76 -23.38
C GLY A 5 0.42 4.24 -23.56
N ALA A 6 1.58 3.63 -23.29
CA ALA A 6 1.73 2.17 -23.37
C ALA A 6 0.90 1.47 -22.29
N THR A 7 0.84 2.03 -21.07
CA THR A 7 -0.01 1.52 -19.99
C THR A 7 -1.50 1.67 -20.33
N VAL A 8 -1.91 2.82 -20.90
CA VAL A 8 -3.29 3.01 -21.37
C VAL A 8 -3.66 1.96 -22.43
N ARG A 9 -2.78 1.70 -23.40
CA ARG A 9 -2.99 0.68 -24.42
C ARG A 9 -3.20 -0.70 -23.80
N GLN A 10 -2.36 -1.07 -22.84
CA GLN A 10 -2.46 -2.35 -22.14
C GLN A 10 -3.80 -2.48 -21.42
N ILE A 11 -4.21 -1.46 -20.65
CA ILE A 11 -5.50 -1.45 -19.94
C ILE A 11 -6.66 -1.58 -20.93
N ARG A 12 -6.64 -0.80 -22.01
CA ARG A 12 -7.67 -0.81 -23.04
C ARG A 12 -7.81 -2.20 -23.68
N GLN A 13 -6.70 -2.81 -24.08
CA GLN A 13 -6.68 -4.14 -24.69
C GLN A 13 -7.14 -5.23 -23.71
N ASN A 14 -6.74 -5.15 -22.44
CA ASN A 14 -7.17 -6.08 -21.40
C ASN A 14 -8.69 -6.02 -21.17
N LYS A 15 -9.29 -4.83 -21.34
CA LYS A 15 -10.76 -4.64 -21.27
C LYS A 15 -11.49 -4.95 -22.57
N GLY A 16 -10.78 -5.38 -23.63
CA GLY A 16 -11.39 -5.69 -24.93
C GLY A 16 -11.96 -4.46 -25.67
N LEU A 17 -11.54 -3.25 -25.30
CA LEU A 17 -12.04 -2.02 -25.90
C LEU A 17 -11.29 -1.71 -27.21
N THR A 18 -12.01 -1.41 -28.29
CA THR A 18 -11.42 -0.92 -29.54
C THR A 18 -11.04 0.55 -29.42
N LEU A 19 -10.21 1.05 -30.35
CA LEU A 19 -9.89 2.48 -30.37
C LEU A 19 -11.15 3.33 -30.63
N ALA A 20 -11.98 2.93 -31.59
CA ALA A 20 -13.27 3.56 -31.88
C ALA A 20 -14.23 3.59 -30.68
N ALA A 21 -14.22 2.56 -29.81
CA ALA A 21 -15.07 2.54 -28.63
C ALA A 21 -14.66 3.59 -27.59
N VAL A 22 -13.36 3.87 -27.47
CA VAL A 22 -12.82 4.85 -26.53
C VAL A 22 -12.91 6.27 -27.11
N ALA A 23 -12.68 6.41 -28.41
CA ALA A 23 -12.66 7.68 -29.11
C ALA A 23 -14.01 8.40 -29.06
N ASP A 24 -13.93 9.74 -29.04
CA ASP A 24 -15.09 10.64 -29.03
C ASP A 24 -14.73 12.03 -29.60
N SER A 25 -15.55 13.04 -29.30
CA SER A 25 -15.35 14.41 -29.75
C SER A 25 -14.11 15.09 -29.15
N GLN A 26 -13.63 14.66 -27.98
CA GLN A 26 -12.46 15.23 -27.31
C GLN A 26 -11.17 14.50 -27.68
N ILE A 27 -11.27 13.18 -27.89
CA ILE A 27 -10.16 12.28 -28.17
C ILE A 27 -10.48 11.49 -29.44
N THR A 28 -9.87 11.90 -30.55
CA THR A 28 -10.03 11.19 -31.82
C THR A 28 -9.24 9.87 -31.81
N GLU A 29 -9.68 8.92 -32.63
CA GLU A 29 -9.04 7.60 -32.76
C GLU A 29 -7.57 7.69 -33.17
N SER A 30 -7.25 8.62 -34.08
CA SER A 30 -5.89 8.86 -34.54
C SER A 30 -5.00 9.51 -33.47
N PHE A 31 -5.56 10.39 -32.64
CA PHE A 31 -4.86 10.96 -31.49
C PHE A 31 -4.58 9.89 -30.45
N LEU A 32 -5.59 9.09 -30.08
CA LEU A 32 -5.43 7.98 -29.12
C LEU A 32 -4.37 6.99 -29.59
N SER A 33 -4.38 6.60 -30.86
CA SER A 33 -3.37 5.71 -31.46
C SER A 33 -1.94 6.29 -31.40
N LYS A 34 -1.79 7.60 -31.61
CA LYS A 34 -0.48 8.28 -31.50
C LYS A 34 -0.03 8.37 -30.03
N PHE A 35 -0.94 8.68 -29.13
CA PHE A 35 -0.67 8.75 -27.69
C PHE A 35 -0.26 7.38 -27.13
N GLU A 36 -0.98 6.31 -27.48
CA GLU A 36 -0.66 4.93 -27.05
C GLU A 36 0.72 4.45 -27.51
N ARG A 37 1.20 4.95 -28.66
CA ARG A 37 2.55 4.69 -29.19
C ARG A 37 3.60 5.65 -28.63
N GLY A 38 3.19 6.65 -27.84
CA GLY A 38 4.07 7.66 -27.27
C GLY A 38 4.67 8.61 -28.32
N VAL A 39 3.91 8.88 -29.39
CA VAL A 39 4.23 9.83 -30.47
C VAL A 39 3.76 11.25 -30.13
N THR A 40 2.68 11.36 -29.36
CA THR A 40 2.09 12.64 -28.94
C THR A 40 1.89 12.65 -27.44
N ASP A 41 2.08 13.82 -26.83
CA ASP A 41 1.71 14.06 -25.43
C ASP A 41 0.22 14.39 -25.30
N ILE A 42 -0.28 14.34 -24.07
CA ILE A 42 -1.67 14.61 -23.73
C ILE A 42 -1.72 15.60 -22.56
N SER A 43 -2.69 16.51 -22.56
CA SER A 43 -2.95 17.35 -21.40
C SER A 43 -3.61 16.56 -20.28
N VAL A 44 -3.44 17.01 -19.03
CA VAL A 44 -4.03 16.34 -17.85
C VAL A 44 -5.55 16.22 -17.97
N THR A 45 -6.24 17.26 -18.43
CA THR A 45 -7.71 17.25 -18.60
C THR A 45 -8.16 16.16 -19.58
N LYS A 46 -7.50 16.04 -20.74
CA LYS A 46 -7.81 15.00 -21.72
C LYS A 46 -7.42 13.61 -21.19
N PHE A 47 -6.35 13.53 -20.41
CA PHE A 47 -5.94 12.28 -19.80
C PHE A 47 -6.97 11.75 -18.80
N LEU A 48 -7.50 12.60 -17.92
CA LEU A 48 -8.56 12.21 -16.99
C LEU A 48 -9.83 11.77 -17.74
N HIS A 49 -10.22 12.52 -18.76
CA HIS A 49 -11.33 12.11 -19.63
C HIS A 49 -11.08 10.76 -20.31
N LEU A 50 -9.87 10.50 -20.78
CA LEU A 50 -9.48 9.21 -21.36
C LEU A 50 -9.62 8.07 -20.35
N LEU A 51 -9.22 8.29 -19.10
CA LEU A 51 -9.34 7.32 -18.01
C LEU A 51 -10.81 6.96 -17.73
N ASP A 52 -11.69 7.96 -17.74
CA ASP A 52 -13.14 7.75 -17.61
C ASP A 52 -13.68 6.90 -18.78
N ARG A 53 -13.23 7.17 -20.02
CA ARG A 53 -13.64 6.39 -21.21
C ARG A 53 -13.19 4.93 -21.17
N ILE A 54 -12.05 4.63 -20.57
CA ILE A 54 -11.56 3.25 -20.38
C ILE A 54 -12.01 2.64 -19.04
N LEU A 55 -12.87 3.33 -18.28
CA LEU A 55 -13.41 2.90 -16.99
C LEU A 55 -12.33 2.58 -15.95
N THR A 56 -11.28 3.40 -15.86
CA THR A 56 -10.16 3.21 -14.94
C THR A 56 -9.97 4.45 -14.09
N THR A 57 -9.79 4.27 -12.79
CA THR A 57 -9.49 5.39 -11.88
C THR A 57 -8.02 5.81 -12.01
N PRO A 58 -7.65 7.08 -11.73
CA PRO A 58 -6.25 7.49 -11.68
C PRO A 58 -5.40 6.62 -10.75
N GLU A 59 -5.93 6.23 -9.59
CA GLU A 59 -5.27 5.37 -8.62
C GLU A 59 -4.93 4.00 -9.23
N GLU A 60 -5.89 3.34 -9.87
CA GLU A 60 -5.69 2.06 -10.56
C GLU A 60 -4.69 2.22 -11.71
N PHE A 61 -4.79 3.29 -12.49
CA PHE A 61 -3.86 3.56 -13.57
C PHE A 61 -2.41 3.66 -13.05
N PHE A 62 -2.17 4.46 -12.01
CA PHE A 62 -0.82 4.66 -11.49
C PHE A 62 -0.28 3.41 -10.79
N TYR A 63 -1.16 2.61 -10.19
CA TYR A 63 -0.81 1.28 -9.68
C TYR A 63 -0.24 0.39 -10.79
N LEU A 64 -0.95 0.30 -11.92
CA LEU A 64 -0.53 -0.49 -13.08
C LEU A 64 0.69 0.12 -13.80
N HIS A 65 0.83 1.45 -13.79
CA HIS A 65 1.91 2.15 -14.48
C HIS A 65 3.24 2.05 -13.73
N GLY A 66 3.22 2.35 -12.42
CA GLY A 66 4.43 2.45 -11.61
C GLY A 66 4.89 1.13 -11.02
N ASN A 67 4.11 0.06 -11.18
CA ASN A 67 4.31 -1.21 -10.47
C ASN A 67 4.49 -0.97 -8.96
N VAL A 68 3.86 0.09 -8.45
CA VAL A 68 3.91 0.47 -7.04
C VAL A 68 3.05 -0.57 -6.36
N PRO A 69 3.59 -1.41 -5.46
CA PRO A 69 2.74 -2.28 -4.67
C PRO A 69 1.69 -1.38 -4.03
N LEU A 70 0.39 -1.70 -4.18
CA LEU A 70 -0.57 -1.18 -3.24
C LEU A 70 0.07 -1.41 -1.87
N PRO A 71 0.13 -0.41 -0.99
CA PRO A 71 0.45 -0.68 0.40
C PRO A 71 -0.49 -1.81 0.76
N GLN A 72 0.05 -3.03 0.88
CA GLN A 72 -0.78 -4.19 1.10
C GLN A 72 -1.51 -3.81 2.38
N PRO A 73 -2.85 -3.71 2.39
CA PRO A 73 -3.51 -3.63 3.66
C PRO A 73 -3.00 -4.89 4.35
N ALA A 74 -2.30 -4.72 5.47
CA ALA A 74 -1.88 -5.84 6.26
C ALA A 74 -3.19 -6.46 6.77
N ARG A 75 -3.75 -7.36 5.96
CA ARG A 75 -5.10 -7.95 5.98
C ARG A 75 -6.21 -7.08 5.33
N GLY A 76 -6.79 -7.63 4.25
CA GLY A 76 -8.23 -7.93 4.17
C GLY A 76 -9.22 -6.89 3.64
N ASP A 77 -9.25 -5.68 4.19
CA ASP A 77 -10.55 -5.00 4.32
C ASP A 77 -10.56 -3.50 3.93
N GLY A 78 -9.50 -3.01 3.29
CA GLY A 78 -9.51 -1.72 2.59
C GLY A 78 -9.54 -0.46 3.48
N TYR A 79 -9.70 -0.58 4.79
CA TYR A 79 -9.51 0.52 5.73
C TYR A 79 -8.07 0.53 6.24
N GLN A 80 -7.39 1.69 6.16
CA GLN A 80 -6.10 1.89 6.81
C GLN A 80 -6.27 1.59 8.30
N THR A 81 -5.49 0.64 8.83
CA THR A 81 -5.60 0.22 10.23
C THR A 81 -5.43 1.46 11.12
N ARG A 82 -6.19 1.53 12.23
CA ARG A 82 -6.13 2.66 13.20
C ARG A 82 -4.70 3.04 13.59
N ALA A 83 -3.78 2.08 13.59
CA ALA A 83 -2.35 2.27 13.84
C ALA A 83 -1.65 3.15 12.77
N VAL A 84 -1.91 2.91 11.48
CA VAL A 84 -1.35 3.70 10.36
C VAL A 84 -1.93 5.11 10.36
N LEU A 85 -3.23 5.24 10.65
CA LEU A 85 -3.91 6.54 10.75
C LEU A 85 -3.40 7.34 11.97
N MET A 86 -3.19 6.69 13.12
CA MET A 86 -2.64 7.31 14.34
C MET A 86 -1.21 7.83 14.15
N HIS A 87 -0.33 7.09 13.48
CA HIS A 87 1.04 7.52 13.18
C HIS A 87 1.09 8.79 12.32
N ARG A 88 0.06 9.02 11.50
CA ARG A 88 -0.04 10.20 10.63
C ARG A 88 -0.68 11.41 11.32
N LEU A 89 -1.60 11.19 12.26
CA LEU A 89 -2.31 12.25 12.98
C LEU A 89 -1.59 12.75 14.23
N LEU A 90 -0.81 11.91 14.93
CA LEU A 90 0.01 12.31 16.09
C LEU A 90 1.48 11.99 15.80
N PRO A 91 2.24 12.90 15.17
CA PRO A 91 3.65 12.69 14.86
C PRO A 91 4.51 13.02 16.09
N SER A 92 4.29 12.32 17.20
CA SER A 92 5.14 12.45 18.37
C SER A 92 6.18 11.34 18.33
N GLY A 93 7.38 11.67 17.89
CA GLY A 93 8.51 10.77 17.76
C GLY A 93 8.72 9.89 19.00
N ALA A 94 8.39 8.61 18.87
CA ALA A 94 8.79 7.55 19.78
C ALA A 94 9.08 6.30 18.94
N SER A 95 10.32 6.27 18.43
CA SER A 95 11.09 5.11 17.98
C SER A 95 10.33 3.77 17.88
N GLU A 96 10.02 3.39 16.65
CA GLU A 96 9.52 2.05 16.26
C GLU A 96 10.39 0.89 16.80
N GLN A 97 11.67 1.16 17.10
CA GLN A 97 12.59 0.20 17.70
C GLN A 97 12.22 -0.20 19.14
N MET A 98 11.53 0.66 19.91
CA MET A 98 11.13 0.34 21.28
C MET A 98 9.87 -0.53 21.39
N ALA A 99 9.05 -0.59 20.33
CA ALA A 99 7.80 -1.36 20.36
C ALA A 99 8.03 -2.86 20.10
N ALA A 100 8.95 -3.21 19.20
CA ALA A 100 9.24 -4.60 18.85
C ALA A 100 9.86 -5.40 20.01
N GLU A 101 10.78 -4.80 20.77
CA GLU A 101 11.40 -5.44 21.93
C GLU A 101 10.41 -5.58 23.10
N ARG A 102 9.53 -4.58 23.27
CA ARG A 102 8.43 -4.66 24.25
C ARG A 102 7.39 -5.70 23.84
N TYR A 103 7.16 -5.98 22.55
CA TYR A 103 6.23 -7.02 22.12
C TYR A 103 6.80 -8.44 22.28
N ARG A 104 8.12 -8.60 22.17
CA ARG A 104 8.82 -9.87 22.44
C ARG A 104 8.74 -10.26 23.93
N THR A 105 8.68 -9.27 24.81
CA THR A 105 8.67 -9.43 26.29
C THR A 105 7.35 -9.06 26.94
N ALA A 106 6.36 -8.57 26.18
CA ALA A 106 5.05 -8.21 26.71
C ALA A 106 4.30 -9.49 27.07
N PRO A 107 3.77 -9.59 28.30
CA PRO A 107 2.89 -10.69 28.65
C PRO A 107 1.61 -10.52 27.83
N THR A 108 1.40 -11.40 26.84
CA THR A 108 0.06 -11.62 26.30
C THR A 108 -0.88 -12.06 27.42
N LEU A 109 -2.20 -11.89 27.29
CA LEU A 109 -3.17 -12.38 28.28
C LEU A 109 -2.97 -13.87 28.61
N LEU A 110 -2.45 -14.64 27.65
CA LEU A 110 -2.04 -16.03 27.81
C LEU A 110 -0.80 -16.18 28.72
N ASN A 111 0.23 -15.33 28.55
CA ASN A 111 1.40 -15.29 29.44
C ASN A 111 1.10 -14.72 30.84
N ALA A 112 0.13 -13.82 30.97
CA ALA A 112 -0.30 -13.27 32.25
C ALA A 112 -1.08 -14.30 33.09
N LEU A 113 -1.84 -15.19 32.44
CA LEU A 113 -2.52 -16.31 33.10
C LEU A 113 -1.53 -17.39 33.55
N THR A 114 -0.55 -17.75 32.72
CA THR A 114 0.45 -18.78 33.05
C THR A 114 1.39 -18.34 34.18
N TRP A 115 1.72 -17.04 34.27
CA TRP A 115 2.47 -16.48 35.40
C TRP A 115 1.71 -16.58 36.74
N ARG A 116 0.40 -16.33 36.75
CA ARG A 116 -0.43 -16.44 37.97
C ARG A 116 -0.56 -17.88 38.47
N THR A 117 -0.63 -18.85 37.57
CA THR A 117 -0.69 -20.27 37.96
C THR A 117 0.66 -20.82 38.42
N ALA A 118 1.77 -20.31 37.85
CA ALA A 118 3.12 -20.72 38.23
C ALA A 118 3.55 -20.14 39.60
N ASN A 119 3.13 -18.93 39.94
CA ASN A 119 3.54 -18.23 41.18
C ASN A 119 2.53 -18.35 42.34
N ALA A 120 1.49 -19.17 42.20
CA ALA A 120 0.60 -19.54 43.30
C ALA A 120 1.25 -20.55 44.28
N ALA A 121 2.34 -21.19 43.88
CA ALA A 121 3.18 -22.03 44.74
C ALA A 121 4.51 -21.30 45.00
N GLY A 122 4.58 -20.55 46.11
CA GLY A 122 5.68 -19.63 46.38
C GLY A 122 7.08 -20.26 46.42
N THR A 123 8.01 -19.70 45.65
CA THR A 123 9.47 -19.69 45.92
C THR A 123 10.08 -18.42 45.29
N PRO A 124 11.19 -17.86 45.83
CA PRO A 124 11.68 -16.54 45.45
C PRO A 124 12.44 -16.54 44.11
N GLY A 125 12.28 -15.45 43.34
CA GLY A 125 12.85 -15.27 42.01
C GLY A 125 14.38 -15.05 41.98
N PRO A 126 15.02 -15.17 40.79
CA PRO A 126 16.47 -15.27 40.69
C PRO A 126 17.18 -13.93 40.84
N ASP A 127 18.32 -14.02 41.50
CA ASP A 127 19.29 -12.99 41.87
C ASP A 127 19.89 -12.26 40.66
N ARG A 128 20.18 -10.96 40.83
CA ARG A 128 20.81 -10.10 39.82
C ARG A 128 22.33 -10.16 39.98
N SER A 129 22.99 -11.03 39.22
CA SER A 129 24.41 -10.89 38.90
C SER A 129 24.60 -10.88 37.39
N GLY A 130 25.01 -9.71 36.85
CA GLY A 130 25.41 -9.56 35.45
C GLY A 130 26.79 -10.18 35.21
N PRO A 131 27.11 -10.63 33.98
CA PRO A 131 28.43 -11.16 33.70
C PRO A 131 29.43 -10.01 33.47
N LEU A 132 30.51 -10.08 34.24
CA LEU A 132 31.76 -9.35 34.03
C LEU A 132 32.42 -9.81 32.72
N LEU A 133 33.09 -8.87 32.06
CA LEU A 133 33.96 -9.10 30.90
C LEU A 133 34.95 -10.26 31.13
N CYS A 134 35.09 -11.11 30.12
CA CYS A 134 36.36 -11.69 29.63
C CYS A 134 36.22 -11.90 28.12
#